data_AF-A0A7R9JHI4-F1
#
_entry.id   AF-A0A7R9JHI4-F1
#
_cell.length_a   1.000
_cell.length_b   1.000
_cell.length_c   1.000
_cell.angle_alpha   90.00
_cell.angle_beta   90.00
_cell.angle_gamma   90.00
#
_symmetry.space_group_name_H-M   'P 1'
#
loop_
_entity.id
_entity.type
_entity.pdbx_description
1 polymer ?
#
loop_
_entity_poly.entity_id
_entity_poly.type
_entity_poly.pdbx_seq_one_letter_code
_entity_poly.pdbx_strand_id
1 'polypeptide(L)'
;MPNFDPSLMNHGGHPVPTPMEEDNGYDSMDSSGLSSPDHVITVYACATMWHETRTEMLGFVGSIEKLDENNSNRNIDFDDDGKYFNLEVHIFFDDAFTNTANGPSFNIFVKNLVSVVEQTFGSSVAPPRNLETPYGGRLEYSLPGHTAMLVHLKDRNRIRHGKRWSQV
;
A
#
# COMPACT_ATOMS: atom_id res chain seq x y z
N MET A 1 70.45 -48.10 32.27
CA MET A 1 69.59 -46.99 31.81
C MET A 1 68.37 -46.96 32.71
N PRO A 2 68.06 -45.85 33.39
CA PRO A 2 66.97 -45.80 34.35
C PRO A 2 65.60 -45.81 33.66
N ASN A 3 64.66 -46.51 34.29
CA ASN A 3 63.28 -46.72 33.88
C ASN A 3 62.49 -45.41 33.79
N PHE A 4 61.68 -45.30 32.75
CA PHE A 4 60.66 -44.27 32.54
C PHE A 4 59.47 -44.56 33.46
N ASP A 5 59.14 -43.67 34.39
CA ASP A 5 57.92 -43.74 35.20
C ASP A 5 56.80 -42.94 34.51
N PRO A 6 55.72 -43.57 34.03
CA PRO A 6 54.67 -42.89 33.27
C PRO A 6 53.59 -42.20 34.14
N SER A 7 53.75 -42.11 35.47
CA SER A 7 52.59 -41.96 36.34
C SER A 7 52.16 -40.56 36.79
N LEU A 8 52.86 -39.45 36.51
CA LEU A 8 52.42 -38.14 37.05
C LEU A 8 52.50 -36.99 36.05
N MET A 9 51.89 -37.22 34.88
CA MET A 9 51.29 -36.17 34.07
C MET A 9 50.14 -35.54 34.88
N ASN A 10 50.42 -34.49 35.64
CA ASN A 10 49.38 -33.67 36.26
C ASN A 10 48.98 -32.55 35.30
N HIS A 11 47.68 -32.50 35.03
CA HIS A 11 46.99 -31.62 34.11
C HIS A 11 47.05 -30.15 34.57
N GLY A 12 48.00 -29.39 34.02
CA GLY A 12 47.89 -27.93 33.93
C GLY A 12 47.17 -27.56 32.63
N GLY A 13 45.85 -27.72 32.60
CA GLY A 13 45.04 -27.28 31.47
C GLY A 13 45.09 -25.75 31.33
N HIS A 14 45.73 -25.27 30.27
CA HIS A 14 45.46 -23.93 29.76
C HIS A 14 43.96 -23.86 29.38
N PRO A 15 43.25 -22.78 29.75
CA PRO A 15 41.87 -22.61 29.29
C PRO A 15 41.88 -22.52 27.77
N VAL A 16 41.17 -23.46 27.13
CA VAL A 16 40.81 -23.40 25.72
C VAL A 16 39.99 -22.11 25.52
N PRO A 17 40.27 -21.29 24.49
CA PRO A 17 39.40 -20.18 24.14
C PRO A 17 38.04 -20.76 23.79
N THR A 18 37.00 -20.37 24.53
CA THR A 18 35.61 -20.65 24.16
C THR A 18 35.37 -20.16 22.74
N PRO A 19 34.63 -20.90 21.88
CA PRO A 19 34.19 -20.40 20.60
C PRO A 19 33.49 -19.06 20.83
N MET A 20 33.83 -18.05 20.03
CA MET A 20 33.11 -16.78 20.02
C MET A 20 31.63 -17.12 19.76
N GLU A 21 30.78 -16.92 20.77
CA GLU A 21 29.34 -16.93 20.55
C GLU A 21 29.06 -15.84 19.51
N GLU A 22 28.49 -16.25 18.37
CA GLU A 22 27.94 -15.31 17.41
C GLU A 22 26.83 -14.53 18.12
N ASP A 23 27.14 -13.28 18.46
CA ASP A 23 26.18 -12.26 18.85
C ASP A 23 25.28 -11.97 17.63
N ASN A 24 24.31 -12.85 17.40
CA ASN A 24 23.19 -12.63 16.51
C ASN A 24 22.15 -11.77 17.24
N GLY A 25 22.57 -10.59 17.70
CA GLY A 25 21.71 -9.51 18.16
C GLY A 25 20.86 -8.95 17.03
N TYR A 26 20.00 -9.78 16.45
CA TYR A 26 18.75 -9.31 15.88
C TYR A 26 17.98 -8.73 17.04
N ASP A 27 17.90 -7.39 17.05
CA ASP A 27 17.00 -6.62 17.89
C ASP A 27 15.63 -7.29 17.84
N SER A 28 15.35 -8.09 18.88
CA SER A 28 14.04 -8.67 19.08
C SER A 28 13.17 -7.49 19.44
N MET A 29 12.59 -6.88 18.42
CA MET A 29 11.52 -5.91 18.58
C MET A 29 10.48 -6.57 19.49
N ASP A 30 10.53 -6.16 20.74
CA ASP A 30 9.65 -6.54 21.81
C ASP A 30 8.22 -6.33 21.31
N SER A 31 7.54 -7.43 21.01
CA SER A 31 6.15 -7.41 20.53
C SER A 31 5.16 -7.14 21.66
N SER A 32 5.62 -6.78 22.86
CA SER A 32 4.75 -6.52 24.02
C SER A 32 4.25 -5.07 24.11
N GLY A 33 4.52 -4.22 23.11
CA GLY A 33 4.13 -2.80 23.12
C GLY A 33 2.95 -2.39 22.23
N LEU A 34 2.39 -3.26 21.39
CA LEU A 34 1.39 -2.86 20.38
C LEU A 34 -0.06 -3.25 20.72
N SER A 35 -0.40 -3.25 22.01
CA SER A 35 -1.78 -3.38 22.47
C SER A 35 -2.19 -2.11 23.21
N SER A 36 -2.12 -0.98 22.52
CA SER A 36 -3.01 0.15 22.80
C SER A 36 -4.08 0.15 21.71
N PRO A 37 -5.39 0.19 22.04
CA PRO A 37 -6.49 0.19 21.07
C PRO A 37 -6.52 1.43 20.15
N ASP A 38 -5.54 2.33 20.25
CA ASP A 38 -5.58 3.68 19.68
C ASP A 38 -4.72 3.88 18.42
N HIS A 39 -4.10 2.85 17.86
CA HIS A 39 -3.32 2.99 16.62
C HIS A 39 -3.72 1.96 15.56
N VAL A 40 -4.83 2.21 14.88
CA VAL A 40 -5.16 1.51 13.63
C VAL A 40 -4.19 1.99 12.55
N ILE A 41 -3.43 1.07 11.97
CA ILE A 41 -2.52 1.35 10.86
C ILE A 41 -3.38 1.64 9.62
N THR A 42 -3.04 2.65 8.82
CA THR A 42 -3.64 2.84 7.50
C THR A 42 -2.60 2.58 6.42
N VAL A 43 -2.94 1.72 5.46
CA VAL A 43 -2.15 1.43 4.26
C VAL A 43 -2.75 2.21 3.10
N TYR A 44 -1.91 3.01 2.45
CA TYR A 44 -2.29 3.77 1.26
C TYR A 44 -1.71 3.13 0.00
N ALA A 45 -2.59 2.64 -0.88
CA ALA A 45 -2.22 2.17 -2.21
C ALA A 45 -2.30 3.34 -3.20
N CYS A 46 -1.15 3.89 -3.56
CA CYS A 46 -1.07 5.07 -4.43
C CYS A 46 -0.61 4.68 -5.84
N ALA A 47 -1.28 5.19 -6.86
CA ALA A 47 -0.86 5.08 -8.25
C ALA A 47 -1.04 6.40 -8.99
N THR A 48 -0.21 6.64 -9.99
CA THR A 48 -0.38 7.76 -10.94
C THR A 48 -0.89 7.23 -12.26
N MET A 49 -1.80 7.95 -12.90
CA MET A 49 -2.32 7.63 -14.23
C MET A 49 -2.31 8.87 -15.12
N TRP A 50 -2.17 8.66 -16.43
CA TRP A 50 -2.35 9.71 -17.42
C TRP A 50 -3.01 9.15 -18.69
N HIS A 51 -2.21 8.56 -19.57
CA HIS A 51 -2.65 7.99 -20.84
C HIS A 51 -2.55 6.46 -20.84
N GLU A 52 -2.87 5.84 -19.71
CA GLU A 52 -2.94 4.38 -19.64
C GLU A 52 -4.00 3.86 -20.62
N THR A 53 -3.70 2.71 -21.22
CA THR A 53 -4.67 2.02 -22.07
C THR A 53 -5.78 1.42 -21.23
N ARG A 54 -6.93 1.13 -21.86
CA ARG A 54 -8.03 0.45 -21.17
C ARG A 54 -7.60 -0.89 -20.55
N THR A 55 -6.71 -1.63 -21.22
CA THR A 55 -6.20 -2.92 -20.75
C THR A 55 -5.34 -2.75 -19.49
N GLU A 56 -4.46 -1.75 -19.46
CA GLU A 56 -3.66 -1.43 -18.27
C GLU A 56 -4.55 -0.99 -17.12
N MET A 57 -5.54 -0.12 -17.38
CA MET A 57 -6.53 0.28 -16.39
C MET A 57 -7.31 -0.92 -15.85
N LEU A 58 -7.74 -1.86 -16.71
CA LEU A 58 -8.46 -3.06 -16.27
C LEU A 58 -7.60 -3.97 -15.38
N GLY A 59 -6.33 -4.16 -15.75
CA GLY A 59 -5.39 -4.92 -14.93
C GLY A 59 -5.15 -4.26 -13.56
N PHE A 60 -5.05 -2.93 -13.54
CA PHE A 60 -4.86 -2.17 -12.31
C PHE A 60 -6.12 -2.16 -11.43
N VAL A 61 -7.30 -1.90 -11.98
CA VAL A 61 -8.56 -1.93 -11.21
C VAL A 61 -8.88 -3.35 -10.73
N GLY A 62 -8.56 -4.37 -11.51
CA GLY A 62 -8.66 -5.77 -11.07
C GLY A 62 -7.66 -6.15 -9.97
N SER A 63 -6.55 -5.43 -9.80
CA SER A 63 -5.67 -5.63 -8.64
C SER A 63 -6.24 -4.95 -7.38
N ILE A 64 -6.88 -3.78 -7.54
CA ILE A 64 -7.63 -3.10 -6.47
C ILE A 64 -8.77 -3.97 -5.97
N GLU A 65 -9.56 -4.58 -6.86
CA GLU A 65 -10.65 -5.49 -6.49
C GLU A 65 -10.16 -6.63 -5.58
N LYS A 66 -9.05 -7.30 -5.97
CA LYS A 66 -8.44 -8.36 -5.16
C LYS A 66 -7.94 -7.86 -3.81
N LEU A 67 -7.38 -6.64 -3.76
CA LEU A 67 -6.93 -6.03 -2.51
C LEU A 67 -8.12 -5.74 -1.59
N ASP A 68 -9.22 -5.23 -2.14
CA ASP A 68 -10.46 -4.93 -1.42
C ASP A 68 -11.13 -6.21 -0.88
N GLU A 69 -11.22 -7.28 -1.67
CA GLU A 69 -11.72 -8.58 -1.23
C GLU A 69 -10.86 -9.18 -0.10
N ASN A 70 -9.53 -9.15 -0.26
CA ASN A 70 -8.62 -9.65 0.77
C ASN A 70 -8.69 -8.79 2.06
N ASN A 71 -8.86 -7.47 1.93
CA ASN A 71 -9.07 -6.58 3.07
C ASN A 71 -10.38 -6.92 3.80
N SER A 72 -11.47 -7.14 3.06
CA SER A 72 -12.76 -7.54 3.61
C SER A 72 -12.68 -8.87 4.37
N ASN A 73 -12.00 -9.88 3.82
CA ASN A 73 -11.88 -11.19 4.44
C ASN A 73 -11.09 -11.14 5.76
N ARG A 74 -10.00 -10.36 5.81
CA ARG A 74 -9.21 -10.14 7.03
C ARG A 74 -9.99 -9.44 8.13
N ASN A 75 -10.93 -8.57 7.77
CA ASN A 75 -11.80 -7.92 8.75
C ASN A 75 -12.86 -8.88 9.34
N ILE A 76 -13.11 -10.03 8.71
CA ILE A 76 -14.11 -11.03 9.15
C ILE A 76 -13.44 -12.17 9.95
N ASP A 77 -12.21 -12.56 9.60
CA ASP A 77 -11.47 -13.59 10.35
C ASP A 77 -10.92 -13.00 11.66
N PHE A 78 -11.59 -13.32 12.77
CA PHE A 78 -11.27 -12.85 14.13
C PHE A 78 -10.05 -13.55 14.77
N ASP A 79 -9.41 -14.49 14.07
CA ASP A 79 -8.40 -15.40 14.61
C ASP A 79 -6.94 -15.06 14.21
N ASP A 80 -6.69 -14.03 13.40
CA ASP A 80 -5.35 -13.65 12.93
C ASP A 80 -4.81 -12.41 13.67
N ASP A 81 -4.12 -12.61 14.80
CA ASP A 81 -3.20 -11.71 15.52
C ASP A 81 -3.34 -10.17 15.35
N GLY A 82 -4.58 -9.65 15.28
CA GLY A 82 -4.94 -8.26 15.56
C GLY A 82 -4.36 -7.18 14.66
N LYS A 83 -3.84 -7.47 13.47
CA LYS A 83 -3.33 -6.42 12.55
C LYS A 83 -4.40 -5.95 11.58
N TYR A 84 -5.45 -5.36 12.13
CA TYR A 84 -6.42 -4.59 11.36
C TYR A 84 -5.71 -3.32 10.84
N PHE A 85 -5.65 -3.17 9.52
CA PHE A 85 -5.29 -1.90 8.91
C PHE A 85 -6.43 -1.39 8.03
N ASN A 86 -6.58 -0.08 7.96
CA ASN A 86 -7.46 0.55 6.98
C ASN A 86 -6.76 0.56 5.64
N LEU A 87 -7.42 0.10 4.58
CA LEU A 87 -6.93 0.25 3.21
C LEU A 87 -7.58 1.47 2.57
N GLU A 88 -6.77 2.37 2.02
CA GLU A 88 -7.22 3.47 1.16
C GLU A 88 -6.46 3.46 -0.15
N VAL A 89 -7.16 3.67 -1.25
CA VAL A 89 -6.60 3.65 -2.61
C VAL A 89 -6.65 5.05 -3.19
N HIS A 90 -5.51 5.54 -3.66
CA HIS A 90 -5.38 6.86 -4.28
C HIS A 90 -4.87 6.74 -5.71
N ILE A 91 -5.67 7.24 -6.66
CA ILE A 91 -5.29 7.33 -8.08
C ILE A 91 -5.09 8.81 -8.42
N PHE A 92 -3.85 9.20 -8.71
CA PHE A 92 -3.48 10.56 -9.12
C PHE A 92 -3.49 10.67 -10.65
N PHE A 93 -4.54 11.27 -11.20
CA PHE A 93 -4.81 11.32 -12.63
C PHE A 93 -4.38 12.66 -13.24
N ASP A 94 -3.35 12.63 -14.08
CA ASP A 94 -2.83 13.81 -14.76
C ASP A 94 -3.67 14.19 -16.00
N ASP A 95 -3.75 15.50 -16.25
CA ASP A 95 -4.41 16.08 -17.43
C ASP A 95 -5.85 15.59 -17.64
N ALA A 96 -6.62 15.51 -16.55
CA ALA A 96 -7.90 14.81 -16.48
C ALA A 96 -9.05 15.49 -17.26
N PHE A 97 -8.86 16.73 -17.72
CA PHE A 97 -9.93 17.57 -18.26
C PHE A 97 -9.68 17.99 -19.70
N THR A 98 -10.76 18.12 -20.46
CA THR A 98 -10.78 18.75 -21.78
C THR A 98 -11.82 19.88 -21.80
N ASN A 99 -11.49 20.96 -22.51
CA ASN A 99 -12.39 22.10 -22.66
C ASN A 99 -13.44 21.80 -23.73
N THR A 100 -14.71 21.93 -23.37
CA THR A 100 -15.85 21.80 -24.30
C THR A 100 -16.60 23.12 -24.39
N ALA A 101 -17.55 23.22 -25.33
CA ALA A 101 -18.42 24.39 -25.45
C ALA A 101 -19.21 24.69 -24.15
N ASN A 102 -19.45 23.67 -23.32
CA ASN A 102 -20.19 23.78 -22.05
C ASN A 102 -19.26 23.90 -20.83
N GLY A 103 -17.97 24.14 -21.04
CA GLY A 103 -16.96 24.21 -19.98
C GLY A 103 -16.08 22.96 -19.85
N PRO A 104 -15.27 22.86 -18.79
CA PRO A 104 -14.40 21.71 -18.54
C PRO A 104 -15.20 20.43 -18.37
N SER A 105 -14.77 19.35 -19.04
CA SER A 105 -15.34 18.01 -18.91
C SER A 105 -14.22 16.98 -18.76
N PHE A 106 -14.53 15.80 -18.22
CA PHE A 106 -13.56 14.71 -18.16
C PHE A 106 -13.09 14.30 -19.55
N ASN A 107 -11.78 14.12 -19.67
CA ASN A 107 -11.16 13.59 -20.88
C ASN A 107 -11.58 12.12 -21.12
N ILE A 108 -11.15 11.56 -22.25
CA ILE A 108 -11.49 10.17 -22.60
C ILE A 108 -10.86 9.14 -21.67
N PHE A 109 -9.68 9.40 -21.12
CA PHE A 109 -8.95 8.47 -20.25
C PHE A 109 -9.61 8.34 -18.88
N VAL A 110 -10.10 9.43 -18.31
CA VAL A 110 -10.89 9.41 -17.08
C VAL A 110 -12.22 8.68 -17.32
N LYS A 111 -12.89 8.92 -18.46
CA LYS A 111 -14.11 8.18 -18.83
C LYS A 111 -13.85 6.69 -19.00
N ASN A 112 -12.70 6.32 -19.56
CA ASN A 112 -12.28 4.92 -19.67
C ASN A 112 -12.06 4.30 -18.29
N LEU A 113 -11.40 4.99 -17.36
CA LEU A 113 -11.23 4.53 -15.99
C LEU A 113 -12.59 4.31 -15.30
N VAL A 114 -13.52 5.25 -15.39
CA VAL A 114 -14.87 5.11 -14.83
C VAL A 114 -15.57 3.88 -15.40
N SER A 115 -15.53 3.71 -16.73
CA SER A 115 -16.11 2.54 -17.40
C SER A 115 -15.43 1.21 -17.01
N VAL A 116 -14.13 1.23 -16.72
CA VAL A 116 -13.40 0.06 -16.23
C VAL A 116 -13.83 -0.28 -14.80
N VAL A 117 -13.97 0.71 -13.92
CA VAL A 117 -14.48 0.49 -12.55
C VAL A 117 -15.90 -0.09 -12.58
N GLU A 118 -16.79 0.44 -13.42
CA GLU A 118 -18.13 -0.11 -13.63
C GLU A 118 -18.09 -1.53 -14.19
N GLN A 119 -17.16 -1.84 -15.10
CA GLN A 119 -16.99 -3.19 -15.65
C GLN A 119 -16.50 -4.19 -14.59
N THR A 120 -15.55 -3.78 -13.75
CA THR A 120 -14.95 -4.65 -12.73
C THR A 120 -15.92 -4.90 -11.59
N PHE A 121 -16.44 -3.84 -10.96
CA PHE A 121 -17.26 -3.97 -9.76
C PHE A 121 -18.77 -4.11 -10.05
N GLY A 122 -19.22 -3.83 -11.27
CA GLY A 122 -20.63 -3.94 -11.65
C GLY A 122 -21.54 -3.07 -10.79
N SER A 123 -22.70 -3.62 -10.41
CA SER A 123 -23.65 -2.95 -9.52
C SER A 123 -23.26 -2.96 -8.05
N SER A 124 -22.14 -3.59 -7.68
CA SER A 124 -21.66 -3.67 -6.29
C SER A 124 -21.05 -2.35 -5.83
N VAL A 125 -20.68 -1.46 -6.76
CA VAL A 125 -20.18 -0.12 -6.46
C VAL A 125 -21.19 0.93 -6.94
N ALA A 126 -21.49 1.91 -6.08
CA ALA A 126 -22.31 3.05 -6.49
C ALA A 126 -21.50 3.99 -7.42
N PRO A 127 -22.17 4.81 -8.25
CA PRO A 127 -21.50 5.88 -8.96
C PRO A 127 -20.70 6.77 -8.00
N PRO A 128 -19.52 7.28 -8.41
CA PRO A 128 -18.66 8.03 -7.51
C PRO A 128 -19.29 9.36 -7.10
N ARG A 129 -18.98 9.80 -5.88
CA ARG A 129 -19.21 11.20 -5.50
C ARG A 129 -18.20 12.08 -6.23
N ASN A 130 -18.69 13.03 -7.02
CA ASN A 130 -17.86 14.01 -7.73
C ASN A 130 -17.72 15.28 -6.91
N LEU A 131 -16.48 15.66 -6.60
CA LEU A 131 -16.14 16.85 -5.82
C LEU A 131 -15.23 17.76 -6.64
N GLU A 132 -15.51 19.07 -6.61
CA GLU A 132 -14.57 20.07 -7.11
C GLU A 132 -13.44 20.27 -6.11
N THR A 133 -12.21 20.42 -6.61
CA THR A 133 -11.02 20.68 -5.80
C THR A 133 -10.24 21.87 -6.36
N PRO A 134 -9.36 22.53 -5.57
CA PRO A 134 -8.54 23.63 -6.07
C PRO A 134 -7.69 23.27 -7.29
N TYR A 135 -7.32 22.00 -7.42
CA TYR A 135 -6.49 21.49 -8.51
C TYR A 135 -7.27 20.86 -9.68
N GLY A 136 -8.60 20.77 -9.60
CA GLY A 136 -9.43 20.14 -10.60
C GLY A 136 -10.66 19.50 -9.96
N GLY A 137 -10.64 18.18 -9.80
CA GLY A 137 -11.72 17.45 -9.14
C GLY A 137 -11.25 16.20 -8.41
N ARG A 138 -12.19 15.50 -7.79
CA ARG A 138 -11.98 14.21 -7.15
C ARG A 138 -13.22 13.33 -7.32
N LEU A 139 -13.02 12.08 -7.71
CA LEU A 139 -14.05 11.03 -7.67
C LEU A 139 -13.80 10.16 -6.46
N GLU A 140 -14.84 9.91 -5.66
CA GLU A 140 -14.75 9.08 -4.47
C GLU A 140 -15.69 7.88 -4.60
N TYR A 141 -15.12 6.69 -4.46
CA TYR A 141 -15.81 5.42 -4.46
C TYR A 141 -15.71 4.78 -3.06
N SER A 142 -16.80 4.13 -2.64
CA SER A 142 -16.81 3.17 -1.55
C SER A 142 -16.90 1.78 -2.17
N LEU A 143 -15.82 1.01 -2.08
CA LEU A 143 -15.74 -0.34 -2.67
C LEU A 143 -16.47 -1.37 -1.80
N PRO A 144 -16.86 -2.54 -2.35
CA PRO A 144 -17.64 -3.55 -1.63
C PRO A 144 -16.99 -4.05 -0.33
N GLY A 145 -15.66 -4.17 -0.28
CA GLY A 145 -14.88 -4.56 0.89
C GLY A 145 -14.57 -3.42 1.85
N HIS A 146 -15.36 -2.34 1.80
CA HIS A 146 -15.25 -1.14 2.63
C HIS A 146 -13.96 -0.31 2.43
N THR A 147 -13.18 -0.59 1.38
CA THR A 147 -12.04 0.23 0.98
C THR A 147 -12.50 1.55 0.35
N ALA A 148 -11.91 2.66 0.76
CA ALA A 148 -12.12 3.94 0.08
C ALA A 148 -11.19 4.05 -1.13
N MET A 149 -11.73 4.37 -2.31
CA MET A 149 -10.94 4.65 -3.50
C MET A 149 -11.16 6.09 -3.98
N LEU A 150 -10.10 6.89 -3.95
CA LEU A 150 -10.09 8.32 -4.28
C LEU A 150 -9.30 8.56 -5.56
N VAL A 151 -9.97 9.03 -6.60
CA VAL A 151 -9.36 9.41 -7.87
C VAL A 151 -9.20 10.93 -7.91
N HIS A 152 -7.99 11.40 -7.73
CA HIS A 152 -7.61 12.81 -7.79
C HIS A 152 -7.42 13.22 -9.25
N LEU A 153 -8.19 14.19 -9.73
CA LEU A 153 -8.20 14.63 -11.13
C LEU A 153 -7.54 16.00 -11.25
N LYS A 154 -6.36 16.08 -11.90
CA LYS A 154 -5.66 17.34 -12.13
C LYS A 154 -6.19 18.04 -13.37
N ASP A 155 -6.62 19.28 -13.22
CA ASP A 155 -6.87 20.22 -14.30
C ASP A 155 -5.57 20.97 -14.63
N ARG A 156 -5.02 20.73 -15.83
CA ARG A 156 -3.78 21.38 -16.30
C ARG A 156 -3.90 22.91 -16.35
N ASN A 157 -5.11 23.46 -16.40
CA ASN A 157 -5.35 24.89 -16.51
C ASN A 157 -5.44 25.57 -15.14
N ARG A 158 -5.67 24.82 -14.06
CA ARG A 158 -5.69 25.32 -12.68
C ARG A 158 -4.31 25.30 -12.02
N ILE A 159 -3.40 24.47 -12.53
CA ILE A 159 -2.05 24.28 -11.98
C ILE A 159 -0.99 24.76 -12.96
N ARG A 160 0.09 25.36 -12.44
CA ARG A 160 1.22 25.78 -13.29
C ARG A 160 1.84 24.58 -14.02
N HIS A 161 2.13 24.75 -15.31
CA HIS A 161 2.78 23.71 -16.11
C HIS A 161 4.13 23.27 -15.52
N GLY A 162 4.44 21.98 -15.63
CA GLY A 162 5.67 21.38 -15.12
C GLY A 162 5.64 21.05 -13.61
N LYS A 163 4.55 21.34 -12.90
CA LYS A 163 4.38 20.95 -11.49
C LYS A 163 3.90 19.50 -11.35
N ARG A 164 4.47 18.81 -10.37
CA ARG A 164 4.10 17.45 -9.96
C ARG A 164 3.03 17.50 -8.87
N TRP A 165 2.33 16.40 -8.62
CA TRP A 165 1.28 16.29 -7.59
C TRP A 165 1.71 16.71 -6.18
N SER A 166 2.99 16.53 -5.82
CA SER A 166 3.53 17.03 -4.55
C SER A 166 3.64 18.56 -4.46
N GLN A 167 3.39 19.27 -5.56
CA GLN A 167 3.49 20.72 -5.72
C GLN A 167 2.19 21.35 -6.24
N VAL A 168 1.12 20.55 -6.28
CA VAL A 168 -0.25 20.95 -6.59
C VAL A 168 -0.87 21.54 -5.33
#